data_AF-A0A7J2MFD3-F1
#
_entry.id   AF-A0A7J2MFD3-F1
#
_cell.length_a   1.000
_cell.length_b   1.000
_cell.length_c   1.000
_cell.angle_alpha   90.00
_cell.angle_beta   90.00
_cell.angle_gamma   90.00
#
_symmetry.space_group_name_H-M   'P 1'
#
loop_
_entity.id
_entity.type
_entity.pdbx_description
1 polymer ?
#
loop_
_entity_poly.entity_id
_entity_poly.type
_entity_poly.pdbx_seq_one_letter_code
_entity_poly.pdbx_strand_id
1 'polypeptide(L)'
;RLMEVVPRLPLQVAFKVCDEVLMRAVKGITELITKPGLVNLDFADVRTIMQKGGVAMIGLGEADGENKATESVKKALRSPLLDVDISGATSALVNVVGGSDMTVAEAEGVVEEVYQRVDPNARLIWGAQIDPSLENKVRTMLVVTGVKSPQIYGKGSGNSANVIRKYGIDFVC
;
A
#
# COMPACT_ATOMS: atom_id res chain seq x y z
N ARG A 1 6.65 -3.66 13.62
CA ARG A 1 5.96 -2.52 12.96
C ARG A 1 4.57 -2.24 13.53
N LEU A 2 3.80 -3.25 13.96
CA LEU A 2 2.51 -2.97 14.62
C LEU A 2 2.62 -2.28 16.00
N MET A 3 3.70 -2.57 16.74
CA MET A 3 4.02 -1.94 18.03
C MET A 3 4.25 -0.42 17.95
N GLU A 4 4.55 0.13 16.76
CA GLU A 4 4.75 1.58 16.56
C GLU A 4 3.44 2.31 16.31
N VAL A 5 2.47 1.65 15.68
CA VAL A 5 1.12 2.19 15.48
C VAL A 5 0.33 2.16 16.79
N VAL A 6 0.63 1.20 17.67
CA VAL A 6 -0.19 0.94 18.87
C VAL A 6 0.64 0.50 20.09
N PRO A 7 1.44 1.40 20.72
CA PRO A 7 2.35 1.00 21.79
C PRO A 7 1.69 0.75 23.16
N ARG A 8 0.41 1.10 23.37
CA ARG A 8 -0.26 1.02 24.69
C ARG A 8 -1.68 0.44 24.68
N LEU A 9 -2.08 -0.31 23.65
CA LEU A 9 -3.39 -0.98 23.66
C LEU A 9 -3.28 -2.43 24.14
N PRO A 10 -4.34 -2.98 24.76
CA PRO A 10 -4.43 -4.40 25.06
C PRO A 10 -4.20 -5.23 23.81
N LEU A 11 -3.52 -6.38 23.93
CA LEU A 11 -3.14 -7.23 22.80
C LEU A 11 -4.32 -7.56 21.86
N GLN A 12 -5.51 -7.81 22.43
CA GLN A 12 -6.73 -8.04 21.64
C GLN A 12 -7.13 -6.84 20.77
N VAL A 13 -6.92 -5.61 21.24
CA VAL A 13 -7.22 -4.40 20.48
C VAL A 13 -6.16 -4.18 19.40
N ALA A 14 -4.90 -4.47 19.69
CA ALA A 14 -3.84 -4.43 18.69
C ALA A 14 -4.12 -5.39 17.52
N PHE A 15 -4.56 -6.62 17.80
CA PHE A 15 -4.97 -7.56 16.74
C PHE A 15 -6.16 -7.08 15.93
N LYS A 16 -7.18 -6.46 16.56
CA LYS A 16 -8.30 -5.86 15.81
C LYS A 16 -7.83 -4.78 14.84
N VAL A 17 -6.84 -3.96 15.22
CA VAL A 17 -6.25 -2.97 14.33
C VAL A 17 -5.47 -3.62 13.19
N CYS A 18 -4.74 -4.73 13.45
CA CYS A 18 -4.13 -5.52 12.37
C CYS A 18 -5.16 -5.99 11.35
N ASP A 19 -6.24 -6.60 11.85
CA ASP A 19 -7.28 -7.19 11.02
C ASP A 19 -7.96 -6.13 10.17
N GLU A 20 -8.17 -4.94 10.72
CA GLU A 20 -8.69 -3.80 9.98
C GLU A 20 -7.73 -3.34 8.87
N VAL A 21 -6.43 -3.23 9.15
CA VAL A 21 -5.42 -2.88 8.13
C VAL A 21 -5.37 -3.93 7.02
N LEU A 22 -5.38 -5.22 7.37
CA LEU A 22 -5.37 -6.33 6.41
C LEU A 22 -6.65 -6.34 5.57
N MET A 23 -7.81 -6.17 6.21
CA MET A 23 -9.09 -6.08 5.51
C MET A 23 -9.09 -4.92 4.52
N ARG A 24 -8.61 -3.73 4.92
CA ARG A 24 -8.51 -2.56 4.05
C ARG A 24 -7.59 -2.81 2.86
N ALA A 25 -6.43 -3.44 3.08
CA ALA A 25 -5.48 -3.76 2.01
C ALA A 25 -6.06 -4.76 1.00
N VAL A 26 -6.64 -5.87 1.47
CA VAL A 26 -7.25 -6.89 0.60
C VAL A 26 -8.46 -6.32 -0.14
N LYS A 27 -9.30 -5.56 0.54
CA LYS A 27 -10.45 -4.87 -0.06
C LYS A 27 -9.98 -3.91 -1.15
N GLY A 28 -8.97 -3.08 -0.89
CA GLY A 28 -8.43 -2.13 -1.87
C GLY A 28 -7.91 -2.79 -3.15
N ILE A 29 -7.15 -3.88 -3.04
CA ILE A 29 -6.65 -4.61 -4.22
C ILE A 29 -7.80 -5.29 -4.98
N THR A 30 -8.72 -5.91 -4.25
CA THR A 30 -9.85 -6.64 -4.86
C THR A 30 -10.80 -5.69 -5.57
N GLU A 31 -11.14 -4.58 -4.94
CA GLU A 31 -12.03 -3.57 -5.51
C GLU A 31 -11.42 -2.92 -6.73
N LEU A 32 -10.11 -2.66 -6.73
CA LEU A 32 -9.39 -2.10 -7.88
C LEU A 32 -9.49 -2.99 -9.13
N ILE A 33 -9.63 -4.32 -8.97
CA ILE A 33 -9.80 -5.26 -10.08
C ILE A 33 -11.29 -5.46 -10.44
N THR A 34 -12.16 -5.50 -9.42
CA THR A 34 -13.54 -5.99 -9.57
C THR A 34 -14.57 -4.89 -9.76
N LYS A 35 -14.31 -3.67 -9.26
CA LYS A 35 -15.22 -2.53 -9.40
C LYS A 35 -14.77 -1.63 -10.54
N PRO A 36 -15.69 -1.25 -11.44
CA PRO A 36 -15.39 -0.24 -12.44
C PRO A 36 -15.04 1.08 -11.75
N GLY A 37 -13.80 1.53 -11.90
CA GLY A 37 -13.32 2.83 -11.46
C GLY A 37 -13.48 3.90 -12.53
N LEU A 38 -13.24 5.16 -12.16
CA LEU A 38 -13.06 6.27 -13.10
C LEU A 38 -11.85 6.04 -14.01
N VAL A 39 -10.83 5.37 -13.46
CA VAL A 39 -9.64 4.93 -14.18
C VAL A 39 -9.53 3.43 -14.01
N ASN A 40 -9.79 2.71 -15.09
CA ASN A 40 -9.86 1.25 -15.07
C ASN A 40 -8.45 0.67 -15.18
N LEU A 41 -8.10 -0.18 -14.24
CA LEU A 41 -6.85 -0.93 -14.27
C LEU A 41 -7.09 -2.33 -14.82
N ASP A 42 -6.16 -2.82 -15.61
CA ASP A 42 -6.23 -4.19 -16.07
C ASP A 42 -5.69 -5.16 -15.01
N PHE A 43 -6.28 -6.36 -14.96
CA PHE A 43 -5.84 -7.39 -14.02
C PHE A 43 -4.43 -7.90 -14.34
N ALA A 44 -4.01 -7.83 -15.61
CA ALA A 44 -2.72 -8.31 -16.07
C ALA A 44 -1.56 -7.49 -15.45
N ASP A 45 -1.75 -6.20 -15.29
CA ASP A 45 -0.78 -5.24 -14.80
C ASP A 45 -0.67 -5.32 -13.28
N VAL A 46 -1.80 -5.44 -12.58
CA VAL A 46 -1.82 -5.72 -11.13
C VAL A 46 -1.11 -7.04 -10.85
N ARG A 47 -1.46 -8.10 -11.60
CA ARG A 47 -0.81 -9.42 -11.48
C ARG A 47 0.70 -9.32 -11.72
N THR A 48 1.13 -8.54 -12.71
CA THR A 48 2.54 -8.38 -13.04
C THR A 48 3.33 -7.70 -11.93
N ILE A 49 2.81 -6.61 -11.34
CA ILE A 49 3.45 -5.93 -10.21
C ILE A 49 3.54 -6.85 -8.99
N MET A 50 2.48 -7.60 -8.70
CA MET A 50 2.43 -8.48 -7.53
C MET A 50 3.32 -9.72 -7.69
N GLN A 51 3.47 -10.27 -8.91
CA GLN A 51 4.30 -11.45 -9.16
C GLN A 51 5.80 -11.15 -9.25
N LYS A 52 6.18 -9.99 -9.82
CA LYS A 52 7.59 -9.63 -10.06
C LYS A 52 8.19 -8.75 -8.96
N GLY A 53 7.37 -8.31 -8.01
CA GLY A 53 7.73 -7.29 -7.03
C GLY A 53 8.60 -7.74 -5.86
N GLY A 54 8.79 -9.05 -5.62
CA GLY A 54 9.57 -9.52 -4.47
C GLY A 54 8.99 -9.02 -3.14
N VAL A 55 9.72 -8.16 -2.42
CA VAL A 55 9.23 -7.53 -1.18
C VAL A 55 8.25 -6.41 -1.51
N ALA A 56 7.07 -6.46 -0.91
CA ALA A 56 6.05 -5.44 -1.02
C ALA A 56 5.79 -4.76 0.32
N MET A 57 5.51 -3.46 0.29
CA MET A 57 5.07 -2.68 1.44
C MET A 57 3.79 -1.93 1.11
N ILE A 58 2.96 -1.69 2.13
CA ILE A 58 1.66 -1.06 1.98
C ILE A 58 1.64 0.20 2.83
N GLY A 59 1.28 1.33 2.24
CA GLY A 59 0.96 2.58 2.91
C GLY A 59 -0.53 2.84 2.83
N LEU A 60 -1.16 3.22 3.95
CA LEU A 60 -2.56 3.59 4.01
C LEU A 60 -2.69 5.01 4.55
N GLY A 61 -3.53 5.83 3.91
CA GLY A 61 -3.82 7.19 4.32
C GLY A 61 -5.29 7.54 4.11
N GLU A 62 -5.85 8.34 5.01
CA GLU A 62 -7.20 8.90 4.91
C GLU A 62 -7.13 10.38 5.29
N ALA A 63 -7.79 11.23 4.51
CA ALA A 63 -7.94 12.65 4.83
C ALA A 63 -9.29 13.20 4.33
N ASP A 64 -9.62 14.37 4.84
CA ASP A 64 -10.88 15.08 4.65
C ASP A 64 -10.60 16.58 4.41
N GLY A 65 -11.62 17.30 3.92
CA GLY A 65 -11.55 18.74 3.64
C GLY A 65 -11.00 19.10 2.25
N GLU A 66 -10.63 20.36 2.05
CA GLU A 66 -10.25 20.89 0.72
C GLU A 66 -8.98 20.25 0.13
N ASN A 67 -8.02 19.87 0.98
CA ASN A 67 -6.76 19.24 0.55
C ASN A 67 -6.75 17.73 0.78
N LYS A 68 -7.93 17.10 0.83
CA LYS A 68 -8.09 15.67 1.18
C LYS A 68 -7.22 14.73 0.35
N ALA A 69 -7.07 14.96 -0.95
CA ALA A 69 -6.26 14.10 -1.82
C ALA A 69 -4.76 14.18 -1.51
N THR A 70 -4.21 15.40 -1.43
CA THR A 70 -2.79 15.61 -1.14
C THR A 70 -2.41 15.17 0.28
N GLU A 71 -3.31 15.38 1.24
CA GLU A 71 -3.06 14.96 2.62
C GLU A 71 -3.22 13.44 2.80
N SER A 72 -4.11 12.77 2.06
CA SER A 72 -4.25 11.31 2.13
C SER A 72 -3.00 10.61 1.61
N VAL A 73 -2.41 11.08 0.50
CA VAL A 73 -1.16 10.49 -0.03
C VAL A 73 0.03 10.73 0.89
N LYS A 74 0.19 11.93 1.46
CA LYS A 74 1.25 12.22 2.44
C LYS A 74 1.15 11.32 3.67
N LYS A 75 -0.06 11.07 4.16
CA LYS A 75 -0.30 10.12 5.27
C LYS A 75 0.05 8.69 4.86
N ALA A 76 -0.29 8.26 3.65
CA ALA A 76 0.05 6.92 3.16
C ALA A 76 1.57 6.71 3.06
N LEU A 77 2.31 7.72 2.61
CA LEU A 77 3.77 7.69 2.50
C LEU A 77 4.50 7.74 3.85
N ARG A 78 3.91 8.42 4.82
CA ARG A 78 4.43 8.47 6.21
C ARG A 78 3.92 7.31 7.06
N SER A 79 3.22 6.34 6.47
CA SER A 79 2.64 5.23 7.20
C SER A 79 3.75 4.38 7.82
N PRO A 80 3.66 3.97 9.11
CA PRO A 80 4.62 3.06 9.73
C PRO A 80 4.73 1.70 9.02
N LEU A 81 3.74 1.35 8.21
CA LEU A 81 3.73 0.15 7.38
C LEU A 81 4.68 0.26 6.16
N LEU A 82 5.13 1.47 5.84
CA LEU A 82 5.98 1.85 4.72
C LEU A 82 7.34 2.38 5.19
N ASP A 83 7.85 1.90 6.34
CA ASP A 83 9.12 2.32 6.94
C ASP A 83 10.35 1.77 6.19
N VAL A 84 10.46 2.02 4.88
CA VAL A 84 11.65 1.78 4.06
C VAL A 84 11.78 2.88 3.02
N ASP A 85 13.00 3.05 2.54
CA ASP A 85 13.25 3.91 1.39
C ASP A 85 12.55 3.35 0.14
N ILE A 86 11.57 4.11 -0.36
CA ILE A 86 10.79 3.78 -1.56
C ILE A 86 11.40 4.35 -2.85
N SER A 87 12.47 5.14 -2.75
CA SER A 87 13.13 5.72 -3.93
C SER A 87 13.68 4.65 -4.89
N GLY A 88 14.09 3.49 -4.36
CA GLY A 88 14.56 2.35 -5.15
C GLY A 88 13.47 1.35 -5.55
N ALA A 89 12.20 1.69 -5.43
CA ALA A 89 11.10 0.79 -5.78
C ALA A 89 11.05 0.54 -7.29
N THR A 90 10.90 -0.73 -7.70
CA THR A 90 10.76 -1.07 -9.13
C THR A 90 9.34 -0.87 -9.64
N SER A 91 8.36 -0.89 -8.76
CA SER A 91 6.95 -0.77 -9.13
C SER A 91 6.12 -0.22 -7.97
N ALA A 92 5.05 0.49 -8.29
CA ALA A 92 4.11 1.02 -7.31
C ALA A 92 2.67 0.92 -7.86
N LEU A 93 1.74 0.62 -6.96
CA LEU A 93 0.30 0.60 -7.22
C LEU A 93 -0.37 1.59 -6.28
N VAL A 94 -1.14 2.51 -6.84
CA VAL A 94 -1.88 3.54 -6.11
C VAL A 94 -3.37 3.32 -6.32
N ASN A 95 -4.13 3.18 -5.25
CA ASN A 95 -5.57 3.16 -5.31
C ASN A 95 -6.12 4.35 -4.54
N VAL A 96 -6.92 5.17 -5.21
CA VAL A 96 -7.58 6.33 -4.62
C VAL A 96 -9.09 6.07 -4.59
N VAL A 97 -9.68 6.12 -3.40
CA VAL A 97 -11.11 5.98 -3.21
C VAL A 97 -11.63 7.23 -2.54
N GLY A 98 -12.52 7.96 -3.20
CA GLY A 98 -13.10 9.20 -2.67
C GLY A 98 -14.62 9.20 -2.69
N GLY A 99 -15.22 10.18 -2.04
CA GLY A 99 -16.64 10.47 -2.17
C GLY A 99 -17.05 10.92 -3.57
N SER A 100 -18.35 11.10 -3.77
CA SER A 100 -18.92 11.61 -5.03
C SER A 100 -18.44 13.02 -5.40
N ASP A 101 -17.84 13.72 -4.44
CA ASP A 101 -17.24 15.04 -4.56
C ASP A 101 -15.77 15.02 -5.02
N MET A 102 -15.17 13.84 -5.15
CA MET A 102 -13.79 13.70 -5.64
C MET A 102 -13.71 13.94 -7.14
N THR A 103 -12.78 14.78 -7.54
CA THR A 103 -12.49 15.13 -8.94
C THR A 103 -11.33 14.30 -9.50
N VAL A 104 -11.23 14.24 -10.84
CA VAL A 104 -10.11 13.58 -11.51
C VAL A 104 -8.78 14.29 -11.21
N ALA A 105 -8.79 15.63 -11.13
CA ALA A 105 -7.59 16.41 -10.82
C ALA A 105 -7.02 16.10 -9.42
N GLU A 106 -7.90 15.89 -8.44
CA GLU A 106 -7.50 15.43 -7.11
C GLU A 106 -6.85 14.05 -7.16
N ALA A 107 -7.42 13.10 -7.92
CA ALA A 107 -6.85 11.77 -8.09
C ALA A 107 -5.48 11.80 -8.81
N GLU A 108 -5.33 12.61 -9.86
CA GLU A 108 -4.05 12.79 -10.56
C GLU A 108 -2.98 13.41 -9.65
N GLY A 109 -3.34 14.39 -8.83
CA GLY A 109 -2.41 15.00 -7.87
C GLY A 109 -1.82 13.99 -6.87
N VAL A 110 -2.59 12.98 -6.46
CA VAL A 110 -2.08 11.87 -5.63
C VAL A 110 -1.01 11.07 -6.38
N VAL A 111 -1.25 10.78 -7.66
CA VAL A 111 -0.34 9.99 -8.50
C VAL A 111 0.97 10.74 -8.72
N GLU A 112 0.89 12.04 -8.99
CA GLU A 112 2.07 12.90 -9.19
C GLU A 112 2.95 12.97 -7.93
N GLU A 113 2.35 13.10 -6.75
CA GLU A 113 3.06 13.08 -5.46
C GLU A 113 3.76 11.73 -5.17
N VAL A 114 3.21 10.61 -5.64
CA VAL A 114 3.88 9.30 -5.55
C VAL A 114 5.01 9.23 -6.57
N TYR A 115 4.77 9.67 -7.81
CA TYR A 115 5.74 9.65 -8.90
C TYR A 115 7.03 10.40 -8.54
N GLN A 116 6.92 11.54 -7.85
CA GLN A 116 8.08 12.33 -7.39
C GLN A 116 8.91 11.64 -6.29
N ARG A 117 8.41 10.57 -5.65
CA ARG A 117 9.08 9.88 -4.54
C ARG A 117 9.60 8.49 -4.88
N VAL A 118 9.20 7.92 -6.02
CA VAL A 118 9.66 6.63 -6.51
C VAL A 118 10.70 6.79 -7.62
N ASP A 119 11.37 5.70 -8.02
CA ASP A 119 12.30 5.73 -9.15
C ASP A 119 11.57 6.20 -10.42
N PRO A 120 12.12 7.14 -11.22
CA PRO A 120 11.52 7.59 -12.47
C PRO A 120 11.27 6.46 -13.50
N ASN A 121 12.02 5.37 -13.39
CA ASN A 121 11.88 4.17 -14.22
C ASN A 121 10.97 3.11 -13.58
N ALA A 122 10.41 3.38 -12.39
CA ALA A 122 9.48 2.49 -11.74
C ALA A 122 8.18 2.38 -12.54
N ARG A 123 7.62 1.17 -12.59
CA ARG A 123 6.29 0.98 -13.15
C ARG A 123 5.23 1.45 -12.16
N LEU A 124 4.59 2.58 -12.45
CA LEU A 124 3.48 3.10 -11.64
C LEU A 124 2.13 2.73 -12.26
N ILE A 125 1.29 2.09 -11.46
CA ILE A 125 -0.09 1.74 -11.77
C ILE A 125 -0.98 2.52 -10.82
N TRP A 126 -2.06 3.11 -11.32
CA TRP A 126 -2.97 3.84 -10.46
C TRP A 126 -4.44 3.69 -10.87
N GLY A 127 -5.32 3.67 -9.87
CA GLY A 127 -6.76 3.53 -10.05
C GLY A 127 -7.50 4.53 -9.16
N ALA A 128 -8.67 4.95 -9.63
CA ALA A 128 -9.54 5.87 -8.91
C ALA A 128 -10.98 5.33 -8.87
N GLN A 129 -11.60 5.36 -7.69
CA GLN A 129 -12.94 4.83 -7.45
C GLN A 129 -13.76 5.82 -6.62
N ILE A 130 -15.08 5.85 -6.87
CA ILE A 130 -16.02 6.60 -6.04
C ILE A 130 -16.74 5.64 -5.10
N ASP A 131 -16.70 5.96 -3.82
CA ASP A 131 -17.48 5.31 -2.77
C ASP A 131 -18.38 6.38 -2.11
N PRO A 132 -19.71 6.32 -2.31
CA PRO A 132 -20.65 7.28 -1.71
C PRO A 132 -20.61 7.32 -0.18
N SER A 133 -20.07 6.28 0.49
CA SER A 133 -19.90 6.27 1.94
C SER A 133 -18.73 7.14 2.44
N LEU A 134 -17.88 7.63 1.53
CA LEU A 134 -16.71 8.48 1.80
C LEU A 134 -16.97 9.95 1.49
N GLU A 135 -18.17 10.45 1.78
CA GLU A 135 -18.52 11.86 1.56
C GLU A 135 -17.49 12.81 2.19
N ASN A 136 -16.93 13.71 1.39
CA ASN A 136 -15.88 14.66 1.78
C ASN A 136 -14.59 14.03 2.32
N LYS A 137 -14.33 12.76 1.97
CA LYS A 137 -13.14 12.00 2.37
C LYS A 137 -12.46 11.36 1.17
N VAL A 138 -11.14 11.24 1.25
CA VAL A 138 -10.33 10.46 0.32
C VAL A 138 -9.46 9.49 1.09
N ARG A 139 -9.46 8.24 0.62
CA ARG A 139 -8.61 7.15 1.07
C ARG A 139 -7.62 6.82 -0.03
N THR A 140 -6.34 6.78 0.35
CA THR A 140 -5.26 6.38 -0.55
C THR A 140 -4.61 5.13 0.01
N MET A 141 -4.54 4.10 -0.83
CA MET A 141 -3.72 2.92 -0.60
C MET A 141 -2.56 2.96 -1.58
N LEU A 142 -1.35 2.85 -1.05
CA LEU A 142 -0.11 2.76 -1.82
C LEU A 142 0.49 1.38 -1.57
N VAL A 143 0.81 0.65 -2.63
CA VAL A 143 1.53 -0.62 -2.56
C VAL A 143 2.81 -0.47 -3.36
N VAL A 144 3.95 -0.58 -2.70
CA VAL A 144 5.27 -0.41 -3.32
C VAL A 144 5.96 -1.76 -3.35
N THR A 145 6.52 -2.14 -4.49
CA THR A 145 7.23 -3.41 -4.66
C THR A 145 8.62 -3.22 -5.29
N GLY A 146 9.49 -4.19 -5.06
CA GLY A 146 10.90 -4.16 -5.46
C GLY A 146 11.78 -3.33 -4.55
N VAL A 147 11.33 -3.10 -3.31
CA VAL A 147 12.12 -2.39 -2.30
C VAL A 147 13.15 -3.32 -1.67
N LYS A 148 14.35 -2.80 -1.42
CA LYS A 148 15.39 -3.50 -0.66
C LYS A 148 15.15 -3.28 0.82
N SER A 149 14.52 -4.26 1.49
CA SER A 149 14.45 -4.25 2.96
C SER A 149 15.57 -5.12 3.55
N PRO A 150 16.39 -4.61 4.48
CA PRO A 150 17.36 -5.43 5.22
C PRO A 150 16.70 -6.51 6.10
N GLN A 151 15.38 -6.40 6.34
CA GLN A 151 14.64 -7.18 7.32
C GLN A 151 13.57 -8.10 6.69
N ILE A 152 13.13 -7.82 5.47
CA ILE A 152 12.22 -8.70 4.72
C ILE A 152 13.01 -9.43 3.63
N TYR A 153 13.29 -10.70 3.86
CA TYR A 153 13.88 -11.56 2.85
C TYR A 153 12.79 -11.98 1.86
N GLY A 154 12.77 -11.34 0.69
CA GLY A 154 11.97 -11.83 -0.44
C GLY A 154 12.36 -13.26 -0.80
N LYS A 155 11.40 -14.02 -1.35
CA LYS A 155 11.61 -15.41 -1.78
C LYS A 155 12.55 -15.46 -2.98
N GLY A 156 13.86 -15.40 -2.72
CA GLY A 156 14.87 -15.43 -3.76
C GLY A 156 16.16 -14.73 -3.35
N SER A 157 16.91 -15.32 -2.42
CA SER A 157 18.38 -15.22 -2.32
C SER A 157 18.90 -16.09 -1.17
N GLY A 158 19.19 -17.36 -1.47
CA GLY A 158 20.31 -18.17 -0.93
C GLY A 158 20.63 -18.29 0.57
N ASN A 159 19.91 -17.67 1.51
CA ASN A 159 20.36 -17.60 2.91
C ASN A 159 19.35 -18.17 3.93
N SER A 160 18.22 -18.71 3.48
CA SER A 160 17.22 -19.36 4.35
C SER A 160 17.82 -20.52 5.16
N ALA A 161 18.84 -21.21 4.64
CA ALA A 161 19.49 -22.32 5.34
C ALA A 161 20.24 -21.91 6.62
N ASN A 162 20.76 -20.67 6.71
CA ASN A 162 21.52 -20.21 7.87
C ASN A 162 20.63 -19.74 9.04
N VAL A 163 19.42 -19.24 8.75
CA VAL A 163 18.48 -18.79 9.80
C VAL A 163 17.82 -19.98 10.49
N ILE A 164 17.46 -21.02 9.72
CA ILE A 164 16.86 -22.27 10.24
C ILE A 164 17.78 -22.92 11.29
N ARG A 165 19.09 -23.00 10.99
CA ARG A 165 20.07 -23.58 11.93
C ARG A 165 20.29 -22.76 13.20
N LYS A 166 20.09 -21.44 13.15
CA LYS A 166 20.39 -20.55 14.29
C LYS A 166 19.23 -20.41 15.28
N TYR A 167 17.98 -20.53 14.81
CA TYR A 167 16.81 -20.27 15.65
C TYR A 167 15.80 -21.43 15.75
N GLY A 168 15.98 -22.54 15.01
CA GLY A 168 15.16 -23.74 15.19
C GLY A 168 13.66 -23.52 14.96
N ILE A 169 13.30 -22.60 14.07
CA ILE A 169 11.90 -22.26 13.78
C ILE A 169 11.51 -22.91 12.45
N ASP A 170 10.71 -23.97 12.52
CA ASP A 170 10.06 -24.57 11.35
C ASP A 170 8.79 -23.79 11.02
N PHE A 171 8.75 -23.18 9.83
CA PHE A 171 7.49 -22.70 9.26
C PHE A 171 6.88 -23.83 8.43
N VAL A 172 5.78 -24.39 8.93
CA VAL A 172 4.89 -25.24 8.13
C VAL A 172 4.13 -24.32 7.17
N CYS A 173 4.42 -24.43 5.88
CA CYS A 173 3.55 -23.95 4.81
C CYS A 173 2.66 -25.09 4.32
#